data_AF-A0A848JPZ3-F1
#
_entry.id   AF-A0A848JPZ3-F1
#
_cell.length_a   1.000
_cell.length_b   1.000
_cell.length_c   1.000
_cell.angle_alpha   90.00
_cell.angle_beta   90.00
_cell.angle_gamma   90.00
#
_symmetry.space_group_name_H-M   'P 1'
#
loop_
_entity.id
_entity.type
_entity.pdbx_description
1 polymer ?
#
loop_
_entity_poly.entity_id
_entity_poly.type
_entity_poly.pdbx_seq_one_letter_code
_entity_poly.pdbx_strand_id
1 'polypeptide(L)'
;MTSSRTPNAYLVMAMVSEEGKLLLQSETVCFDRDLAFAMADDDGDHCTWVGVYALDAEGRSIQNGALYSSGSLHGFGASERSYRNGRSEPGLMLS
;
A
#
# COMPACT_ATOMS: atom_id res chain seq x y z
N MET A 1 -9.85 2.27 -23.34
CA MET A 1 -9.75 0.79 -23.20
C MET A 1 -9.16 0.50 -21.83
N THR A 2 -10.00 0.20 -20.84
CA THR A 2 -9.55 -0.29 -19.54
C THR A 2 -9.27 -1.78 -19.69
N SER A 3 -8.04 -2.13 -20.06
CA SER A 3 -7.64 -3.53 -19.98
C SER A 3 -7.82 -3.94 -18.52
N SER A 4 -8.63 -4.96 -18.25
CA SER A 4 -8.56 -5.66 -16.98
C SER A 4 -7.16 -6.27 -16.92
N ARG A 5 -6.20 -5.55 -16.32
CA ARG A 5 -4.85 -6.09 -16.10
C ARG A 5 -5.01 -7.21 -15.09
N THR A 6 -5.17 -8.43 -15.57
CA THR A 6 -5.04 -9.61 -14.73
C THR A 6 -3.63 -9.57 -14.13
N PRO A 7 -3.49 -9.62 -12.79
CA PRO A 7 -2.17 -9.70 -12.17
C PRO A 7 -1.43 -10.94 -12.68
N ASN A 8 -0.14 -10.78 -13.00
CA ASN A 8 0.73 -11.92 -13.33
C ASN A 8 1.45 -12.44 -12.08
N ALA A 9 1.64 -11.58 -11.09
CA ALA A 9 2.23 -11.91 -9.80
C ALA A 9 1.73 -10.94 -8.72
N TYR A 10 2.11 -11.22 -7.49
CA TYR A 10 1.79 -10.46 -6.29
C TYR A 10 3.07 -10.26 -5.49
N LEU A 11 3.41 -9.01 -5.19
CA LEU A 11 4.52 -8.67 -4.30
C LEU A 11 3.99 -8.48 -2.88
N VAL A 12 4.50 -9.26 -1.95
CA VAL A 12 4.32 -9.07 -0.51
C VAL A 12 5.53 -8.29 0.00
N MET A 13 5.30 -7.11 0.56
CA MET A 13 6.33 -6.30 1.19
C MET A 13 6.04 -6.19 2.67
N ALA A 14 7.04 -6.46 3.51
CA ALA A 14 6.93 -6.29 4.95
C ALA A 14 7.98 -5.30 5.47
N MET A 15 7.58 -4.42 6.37
CA MET A 15 8.39 -3.37 6.95
C MET A 15 8.34 -3.39 8.46
N VAL A 16 9.49 -3.16 9.09
CA VAL A 16 9.64 -3.05 10.54
C VAL A 16 10.09 -1.66 10.93
N SER A 17 9.76 -1.25 12.15
CA SER A 17 10.29 -0.04 12.75
C SER A 17 11.48 -0.39 13.64
N GLU A 18 12.65 0.17 13.33
CA GLU A 18 13.86 0.04 14.14
C GLU A 18 14.45 1.43 14.39
N GLU A 19 14.72 1.78 15.65
CA GLU A 19 15.17 3.11 16.08
C GLU A 19 14.26 4.24 15.54
N GLY A 20 12.98 3.92 15.45
CA GLY A 20 11.98 4.80 14.91
C GLY A 20 12.21 5.13 13.45
N LYS A 21 12.89 4.28 12.63
CA LYS A 21 13.02 4.25 11.15
C LYS A 21 12.22 3.07 10.56
N LEU A 22 11.53 3.28 9.44
CA LEU A 22 10.93 2.17 8.70
C LEU A 22 11.98 1.52 7.81
N LEU A 23 12.19 0.23 8.01
CA LEU A 23 13.12 -0.60 7.26
C LEU A 23 12.36 -1.69 6.52
N LEU A 24 12.75 -1.93 5.28
CA LEU A 24 12.27 -3.06 4.50
C LEU A 24 12.83 -4.35 5.11
N GLN A 25 11.95 -5.20 5.61
CA GLN A 25 12.32 -6.49 6.19
C GLN A 25 12.34 -7.59 5.13
N SER A 26 11.30 -7.63 4.29
CA SER A 26 11.16 -8.65 3.25
C SER A 26 10.42 -8.14 2.02
N GLU A 27 10.77 -8.71 0.87
CA GLU A 27 10.07 -8.56 -0.40
C GLU A 27 9.95 -9.94 -1.05
N THR A 28 8.72 -10.44 -1.18
CA THR A 28 8.44 -11.78 -1.70
C THR A 28 7.48 -11.69 -2.87
N VAL A 29 7.85 -12.29 -4.01
CA VAL A 29 6.98 -12.39 -5.18
C VAL A 29 6.28 -13.74 -5.20
N CYS A 30 4.95 -13.72 -5.25
CA CYS A 30 4.06 -14.87 -5.32
C CYS A 30 3.29 -14.87 -6.66
N PHE A 31 3.06 -16.04 -7.23
CA PHE A 31 2.21 -16.21 -8.42
C PHE A 31 0.79 -16.64 -8.06
N ASP A 32 0.55 -17.00 -6.80
CA ASP A 32 -0.76 -17.28 -6.24
C ASP A 32 -1.20 -16.12 -5.34
N ARG A 33 -2.42 -15.63 -5.55
CA ARG A 33 -2.96 -14.49 -4.80
C ARG A 33 -3.22 -14.84 -3.35
N ASP A 34 -3.88 -15.96 -3.12
CA ASP A 34 -4.39 -16.30 -1.80
C ASP A 34 -3.23 -16.67 -0.88
N LEU A 35 -2.15 -17.27 -1.43
CA LEU A 35 -0.87 -17.43 -0.74
C LEU A 35 -0.22 -16.08 -0.38
N ALA A 36 -0.20 -15.12 -1.29
CA ALA A 36 0.37 -13.79 -1.01
C ALA A 36 -0.36 -13.09 0.15
N PHE A 37 -1.67 -13.26 0.23
CA PHE A 37 -2.49 -12.73 1.32
C PHE A 37 -2.22 -13.48 2.63
N ALA A 38 -2.10 -14.81 2.60
CA ALA A 38 -1.76 -15.60 3.77
C ALA A 38 -0.39 -15.23 4.35
N MET A 39 0.61 -15.00 3.49
CA MET A 39 1.94 -14.50 3.92
C MET A 39 1.83 -13.11 4.56
N ALA A 40 1.07 -12.21 3.94
CA ALA A 40 0.90 -10.86 4.49
C ALA A 40 0.16 -10.85 5.83
N ASP A 41 -0.78 -11.77 6.04
CA ASP A 41 -1.49 -11.93 7.31
C ASP A 41 -0.55 -12.45 8.40
N ASP A 42 0.26 -13.47 8.10
CA ASP A 42 1.26 -14.04 9.02
C ASP A 42 2.35 -13.00 9.40
N ASP A 43 2.86 -12.25 8.42
CA ASP A 43 3.84 -11.18 8.65
C ASP A 43 3.24 -10.00 9.42
N GLY A 44 1.92 -9.78 9.33
CA GLY A 44 1.22 -8.64 9.94
C GLY A 44 1.36 -8.57 11.47
N ASP A 45 1.55 -9.71 12.13
CA ASP A 45 1.73 -9.79 13.59
C ASP A 45 3.17 -9.45 14.04
N HIS A 46 4.13 -9.49 13.13
CA HIS A 46 5.55 -9.28 13.40
C HIS A 46 6.11 -8.00 12.80
N CYS A 47 5.38 -7.40 11.87
CA CYS A 47 5.80 -6.22 11.12
C CYS A 47 5.06 -4.96 11.58
N THR A 48 5.70 -3.80 11.39
CA THR A 48 5.04 -2.51 11.58
C THR A 48 4.04 -2.20 10.46
N TRP A 49 4.35 -2.68 9.26
CA TRP A 49 3.48 -2.59 8.11
C TRP A 49 3.75 -3.73 7.14
N VAL A 50 2.69 -4.19 6.48
CA VAL A 50 2.78 -5.17 5.39
C VAL A 50 1.81 -4.79 4.29
N GLY A 51 2.13 -5.12 3.04
CA GLY A 51 1.23 -4.90 1.92
C GLY A 51 1.46 -5.82 0.73
N VAL A 52 0.36 -6.10 0.03
CA VAL A 52 0.33 -6.95 -1.17
C VAL A 52 0.04 -6.11 -2.41
N TYR A 53 0.86 -6.19 -3.44
CA TYR A 53 0.71 -5.42 -4.67
C TYR A 53 0.55 -6.34 -5.88
N ALA A 54 -0.45 -6.10 -6.72
CA ALA A 54 -0.57 -6.79 -7.99
C ALA A 54 0.45 -6.28 -9.00
N LEU A 55 1.17 -7.18 -9.66
CA LEU A 55 2.18 -6.88 -10.67
C LEU A 55 1.74 -7.31 -12.08
N ASP A 56 2.16 -6.55 -13.10
CA ASP A 56 2.10 -6.99 -14.50
C ASP A 56 3.26 -7.93 -14.84
N ALA A 57 3.29 -8.42 -16.08
CA ALA A 57 4.35 -9.30 -16.59
C ALA A 57 5.75 -8.63 -16.60
N GLU A 58 5.83 -7.30 -16.47
CA GLU A 58 7.08 -6.55 -16.36
C GLU A 58 7.46 -6.27 -14.89
N GLY A 59 6.72 -6.83 -13.93
CA GLY A 59 6.95 -6.64 -12.50
C GLY A 59 6.50 -5.27 -11.97
N ARG A 60 5.70 -4.52 -12.74
CA ARG A 60 5.22 -3.18 -12.32
C ARG A 60 3.87 -3.28 -11.63
N SER A 61 3.67 -2.49 -10.58
CA SER A 61 2.35 -2.39 -9.95
C SER A 61 1.30 -1.95 -10.97
N ILE A 62 0.18 -2.66 -11.00
CA ILE A 62 -0.90 -2.39 -11.96
C ILE A 62 -1.99 -1.47 -11.39
N GLN A 63 -1.90 -1.11 -10.12
CA GLN A 63 -2.87 -0.29 -9.41
C GLN A 63 -2.20 0.69 -8.45
N ASN A 64 -2.93 1.74 -8.09
CA ASN A 64 -2.48 2.72 -7.11
C ASN A 64 -2.72 2.17 -5.70
N GLY A 65 -1.63 1.74 -5.06
CA GLY A 65 -1.65 1.22 -3.70
C GLY A 65 -1.77 -0.30 -3.61
N ALA A 66 -1.65 -0.80 -2.39
CA ALA A 66 -1.70 -2.23 -2.10
C ALA A 66 -3.14 -2.76 -2.26
N LEU A 67 -3.28 -4.01 -2.72
CA LEU A 67 -4.51 -4.79 -2.68
C LEU A 67 -4.95 -5.09 -1.25
N TYR A 68 -3.97 -5.32 -0.38
CA TYR A 68 -4.12 -5.58 1.04
C TYR A 68 -3.00 -4.84 1.74
N SER A 69 -3.30 -4.25 2.90
CA SER A 69 -2.27 -3.73 3.79
C SER A 69 -2.72 -3.82 5.23
N SER A 70 -1.80 -4.17 6.12
CA SER A 70 -1.99 -4.17 7.56
C SER A 70 -0.88 -3.37 8.25
N GLY A 71 -1.17 -2.85 9.43
CA GLY A 71 -0.26 -1.96 10.17
C GLY A 71 -0.32 -0.50 9.73
N SER A 72 0.67 0.30 10.16
CA SER A 72 0.65 1.75 9.98
C SER A 72 1.99 2.30 9.54
N LEU A 73 1.98 3.07 8.45
CA LEU A 73 3.14 3.84 7.98
C LEU A 73 3.25 5.22 8.63
N HIS A 74 2.35 5.58 9.56
CA HIS A 74 2.27 6.94 10.12
C HIS A 74 3.48 7.39 10.95
N GLY A 75 4.56 6.58 11.04
CA GLY A 75 5.82 6.98 11.64
C GLY A 75 6.75 7.81 10.74
N PHE A 76 6.53 7.83 9.42
CA PHE A 76 7.40 8.58 8.50
C PHE A 76 6.65 9.28 7.39
N GLY A 77 6.60 10.61 7.51
CA GLY A 77 6.50 11.48 6.34
C GLY A 77 5.31 11.19 5.45
N ALA A 78 4.11 11.10 6.03
CA ALA A 78 2.94 11.60 5.32
C ALA A 78 3.18 13.11 5.09
N SER A 79 3.95 13.45 4.05
CA SER A 79 3.68 14.68 3.34
C SER A 79 2.28 14.49 2.81
N GLU A 80 1.31 15.00 3.57
CA GLU A 80 -0.07 15.14 3.13
C GLU A 80 -0.06 15.99 1.86
N ARG A 81 0.17 15.36 0.70
CA ARG A 81 -0.45 15.81 -0.54
C ARG A 81 -1.92 15.45 -0.46
N SER A 82 -2.60 16.14 0.45
CA SER A 82 -4.00 16.47 0.31
C SER A 82 -4.14 17.10 -1.08
N TYR A 83 -4.62 16.32 -2.04
CA TYR A 83 -5.22 16.88 -3.24
C TYR A 83 -6.47 17.63 -2.76
N ARG A 84 -6.26 18.89 -2.38
CA ARG A 84 -7.28 19.89 -2.10
C ARG A 84 -8.06 20.03 -3.41
N ASN A 85 -9.11 19.24 -3.55
CA ASN A 85 -10.02 19.30 -4.67
C ASN A 85 -10.68 20.69 -4.60
N GLY A 86 -10.29 21.57 -5.51
CA GLY A 86 -10.84 22.91 -5.63
C GLY A 86 -12.32 22.82 -5.95
N ARG A 87 -13.16 23.15 -4.99
CA ARG A 87 -14.50 23.65 -5.25
C ARG A 87 -14.73 24.88 -4.41
N SER A 88 -14.92 25.97 -5.15
CA SER A 88 -15.11 27.34 -4.74
C SER A 88 -16.18 27.50 -3.65
N GLU A 89 -15.91 28.42 -2.72
CA GLU A 89 -16.93 29.02 -1.84
C GLU A 89 -18.07 29.66 -2.67
N PRO A 90 -19.24 29.85 -2.05
CA PRO A 90 -19.47 31.16 -1.45
C PRO A 90 -20.00 31.06 -0.01
N GLY A 91 -19.51 31.98 0.82
CA GLY A 91 -19.76 32.02 2.24
C GLY A 91 -21.17 32.44 2.65
N LEU A 92 -21.41 32.36 3.96
CA LEU A 92 -22.44 33.10 4.67
C LEU A 92 -21.93 33.43 6.08
N MET A 93 -22.09 34.71 6.42
CA MET A 93 -21.68 35.38 7.65
C MET A 93 -22.51 34.98 8.88
N LEU A 94 -21.85 35.12 10.04
CA LEU A 94 -22.30 35.60 11.36
C LEU A 94 -23.55 35.00 12.02
N SER A 95 -23.36 34.59 13.28
CA SER A 95 -23.89 35.36 14.43
C SER A 95 -22.92 35.26 15.60
#